data_AF-A0A7Y4R8H2-F1
#
_entry.id   AF-A0A7Y4R8H2-F1
#
_cell.length_a   1.000
_cell.length_b   1.000
_cell.length_c   1.000
_cell.angle_alpha   90.00
_cell.angle_beta   90.00
_cell.angle_gamma   90.00
#
_symmetry.space_group_name_H-M   'P 1'
#
loop_
_entity.id
_entity.type
_entity.pdbx_description
1 polymer ?
#
loop_
_entity_poly.entity_id
_entity_poly.type
_entity_poly.pdbx_seq_one_letter_code
_entity_poly.pdbx_strand_id
1 'polypeptide(L)'
;MWATIGKYVGGKVLTAVLVVSVGASMIWFWRHPESLRAIWATMKGVLAWLGFVIVLPWSLCFATAKVVKLESNGAAAVLLSGIMLLDVLVAFWLGGWGFSGVLTWVVVVLGFLSAGVYNFLVCDFLAERFGDAT
;
A
#
# COMPACT_ATOMS: atom_id res chain seq x y z
N MET A 1 -24.03 -12.10 30.74
CA MET A 1 -24.00 -10.81 31.47
C MET A 1 -22.61 -10.16 31.45
N TRP A 2 -21.56 -10.86 31.88
CA TRP A 2 -20.17 -10.33 31.91
C TRP A 2 -19.59 -9.89 30.56
N ALA A 3 -19.87 -10.63 29.47
CA ALA A 3 -19.42 -10.26 28.12
C ALA A 3 -20.04 -8.95 27.61
N THR A 4 -21.29 -8.65 28.00
CA THR A 4 -21.99 -7.41 27.62
C THR A 4 -21.42 -6.21 28.37
N ILE A 5 -21.10 -6.39 29.66
CA ILE A 5 -20.45 -5.37 30.50
C ILE A 5 -19.04 -5.08 29.97
N GLY A 6 -18.27 -6.12 29.62
CA GLY A 6 -16.93 -5.97 29.04
C GLY A 6 -16.91 -5.19 27.72
N LYS A 7 -17.88 -5.45 26.82
CA LYS A 7 -18.02 -4.69 25.56
C LYS A 7 -18.37 -3.22 25.81
N TYR A 8 -19.27 -2.96 26.76
CA TYR A 8 -19.71 -1.59 27.07
C TYR A 8 -18.60 -0.75 27.74
N VAL A 9 -17.92 -1.33 28.73
CA VAL A 9 -16.80 -0.67 29.43
C VAL A 9 -15.59 -0.55 28.51
N GLY A 10 -15.24 -1.61 27.78
CA GLY A 10 -14.14 -1.60 26.81
C GLY A 10 -14.35 -0.57 25.71
N GLY A 11 -15.58 -0.43 25.20
CA GLY A 11 -15.94 0.61 24.25
C GLY A 11 -15.70 2.02 24.80
N LYS A 12 -16.18 2.33 26.02
CA LYS A 12 -15.99 3.66 26.64
C LYS A 12 -14.53 3.97 26.92
N VAL A 13 -13.77 2.99 27.41
CA VAL A 13 -12.33 3.16 27.69
C VAL A 13 -11.59 3.41 26.37
N LEU A 14 -11.86 2.63 25.34
CA LEU A 14 -11.27 2.83 24.01
C LEU A 14 -11.62 4.21 23.46
N THR A 15 -12.88 4.64 23.55
CA THR A 15 -13.29 5.99 23.12
C THR A 15 -12.56 7.07 23.91
N ALA A 16 -12.45 6.96 25.23
CA ALA A 16 -11.73 7.93 26.05
C ALA A 16 -10.25 8.01 25.67
N VAL A 17 -9.59 6.87 25.48
CA VAL A 17 -8.18 6.81 25.03
C VAL A 17 -8.03 7.46 23.67
N LEU A 18 -8.92 7.16 22.71
CA LEU A 18 -8.90 7.76 21.38
C LEU A 18 -9.10 9.28 21.44
N VAL A 19 -10.07 9.77 22.21
CA VAL A 19 -10.33 11.22 22.34
C VAL A 19 -9.11 11.94 22.94
N VAL A 20 -8.52 11.41 24.02
CA VAL A 20 -7.33 12.00 24.64
C VAL A 20 -6.15 11.98 23.66
N SER A 21 -5.95 10.88 22.94
CA SER A 21 -4.86 10.74 21.96
C SER A 21 -5.01 11.71 20.79
N VAL A 22 -6.23 11.87 20.27
CA VAL A 22 -6.54 12.84 19.20
C VAL A 22 -6.32 14.26 19.69
N GLY A 23 -6.84 14.61 20.88
CA GLY A 23 -6.65 15.94 21.46
C GLY A 23 -5.18 16.28 21.70
N ALA A 24 -4.42 15.35 22.29
CA ALA A 24 -2.98 15.51 22.49
C ALA A 24 -2.23 15.68 21.17
N SER A 25 -2.57 14.87 20.16
CA SER A 25 -1.98 14.97 18.82
C SER A 25 -2.29 16.33 18.17
N MET A 26 -3.54 16.80 18.24
CA MET A 26 -3.93 18.13 17.72
C MET A 26 -3.16 19.26 18.40
N ILE A 27 -3.07 19.25 19.74
CA ILE A 27 -2.32 20.26 20.50
C ILE A 27 -0.84 20.23 20.12
N TRP A 28 -0.27 19.03 19.98
CA TRP A 28 1.14 18.86 19.60
C TRP A 28 1.42 19.41 18.19
N PHE A 29 0.56 19.09 17.21
CA PHE A 29 0.68 19.59 15.84
C PHE A 29 0.44 21.09 15.72
N TRP A 30 -0.41 21.66 16.59
CA TRP A 30 -0.62 23.11 16.62
C TRP A 30 0.63 23.86 17.11
N ARG A 31 1.43 23.23 17.98
CA ARG A 31 2.72 23.77 18.44
C ARG A 31 3.88 23.52 17.46
N HIS A 32 3.80 22.49 16.63
CA HIS A 32 4.86 22.08 15.70
C HIS A 32 4.36 22.02 14.24
N PRO A 33 3.97 23.16 13.64
CA PRO A 33 3.42 23.21 12.28
C PRO A 33 4.41 22.72 11.20
N GLU A 34 5.72 22.75 11.46
CA GLU A 34 6.76 22.15 10.62
C GLU A 34 6.59 20.63 10.48
N SER A 35 6.11 19.96 11.53
CA SER A 35 5.86 18.52 11.50
C SER A 35 4.68 18.15 10.61
N LEU A 36 3.65 19.01 10.54
CA LEU A 36 2.53 18.84 9.60
C LEU A 36 3.01 18.93 8.14
N ARG A 37 3.94 19.84 7.84
CA ARG A 37 4.50 19.96 6.47
C ARG A 37 5.28 18.71 6.08
N ALA A 38 6.07 18.15 7.00
CA ALA A 38 6.79 16.90 6.77
C ALA A 38 5.83 15.73 6.53
N ILE A 39 4.80 15.56 7.37
CA ILE A 39 3.77 14.52 7.18
C ILE A 39 3.05 14.70 5.85
N TRP A 40 2.70 15.94 5.49
CA TRP A 40 2.02 16.24 4.23
C TRP A 40 2.89 15.91 3.02
N ALA A 41 4.20 16.19 3.08
CA ALA A 41 5.14 15.80 2.03
C ALA A 41 5.21 14.27 1.88
N THR A 42 5.32 13.53 2.99
CA THR A 42 5.30 12.06 2.98
C THR A 42 3.99 11.52 2.43
N MET A 43 2.85 12.09 2.86
CA MET A 43 1.53 11.63 2.43
C MET A 43 1.32 11.83 0.93
N LYS A 44 1.80 12.94 0.35
CA LYS A 44 1.80 13.13 -1.11
C LYS A 44 2.60 12.04 -1.82
N GLY A 45 3.79 11.71 -1.31
CA GLY A 45 4.60 10.63 -1.86
C GLY A 45 3.88 9.28 -1.82
N VAL A 46 3.26 8.94 -0.69
CA VAL A 46 2.47 7.72 -0.54
C VAL A 46 1.26 7.70 -1.48
N LEU A 47 0.51 8.79 -1.59
CA LEU A 47 -0.64 8.87 -2.50
C LEU A 47 -0.21 8.77 -3.98
N ALA A 48 0.90 9.41 -4.35
CA ALA A 48 1.45 9.29 -5.69
C ALA A 48 1.89 7.85 -5.98
N TRP A 49 2.56 7.20 -5.02
CA TRP A 49 2.96 5.80 -5.12
C TRP A 49 1.75 4.86 -5.23
N LEU A 50 0.72 5.03 -4.39
CA LEU A 50 -0.51 4.24 -4.47
C LEU A 50 -1.20 4.41 -5.82
N GLY A 51 -1.29 5.65 -6.33
CA GLY A 51 -1.82 5.90 -7.66
C GLY A 51 -1.03 5.18 -8.74
N PHE A 52 0.31 5.18 -8.64
CA PHE A 52 1.18 4.46 -9.55
C PHE A 52 0.93 2.94 -9.49
N VAL A 53 0.98 2.33 -8.30
CA VAL A 53 0.71 0.89 -8.09
C VAL A 53 -0.64 0.50 -8.65
N ILE A 54 -1.68 1.31 -8.41
CA ILE A 54 -3.03 1.04 -8.89
C ILE A 54 -3.05 1.00 -10.40
N VAL A 55 -2.42 1.96 -11.08
CA VAL A 55 -2.48 2.13 -12.55
C VAL A 55 -1.55 1.18 -13.29
N LEU A 56 -0.41 0.83 -12.69
CA LEU A 56 0.67 0.07 -13.32
C LEU A 56 0.19 -1.25 -13.98
N PRO A 57 -0.51 -2.17 -13.30
CA PRO A 57 -0.93 -3.43 -13.93
C PRO A 57 -1.92 -3.21 -15.08
N TRP A 58 -2.79 -2.20 -14.98
CA TRP A 58 -3.72 -1.85 -16.07
C TRP A 58 -3.02 -1.24 -17.28
N SER A 59 -1.98 -0.44 -17.05
CA SER A 59 -1.16 0.09 -18.15
C SER A 59 -0.44 -1.02 -18.91
N LEU A 60 -0.19 -2.16 -18.25
CA LEU A 60 0.50 -3.33 -18.78
C LEU A 60 -0.45 -4.44 -19.26
N CYS A 61 -1.75 -4.19 -19.42
CA CYS A 61 -2.72 -5.17 -19.92
C CYS A 61 -2.25 -5.91 -21.19
N PHE A 62 -1.60 -5.21 -22.12
CA PHE A 62 -1.06 -5.81 -23.35
C PHE A 62 0.06 -6.81 -23.08
N ALA A 63 0.88 -6.58 -22.05
CA ALA A 63 1.95 -7.48 -21.66
C ALA A 63 1.36 -8.75 -21.03
N THR A 64 0.35 -8.61 -20.17
CA THR A 64 -0.41 -9.74 -19.61
C THR A 64 -1.03 -10.59 -20.71
N ALA A 65 -1.69 -9.97 -21.70
CA ALA A 65 -2.26 -10.70 -22.83
C ALA A 65 -1.21 -11.48 -23.65
N LYS A 66 0.01 -10.94 -23.81
CA LYS A 66 1.12 -11.66 -24.45
C LYS A 66 1.63 -12.81 -23.60
N VAL A 67 1.76 -12.61 -22.30
CA VAL A 67 2.26 -13.61 -21.36
C VAL A 67 1.32 -14.80 -21.23
N VAL A 68 0.00 -14.57 -21.20
CA VAL A 68 -1.01 -15.64 -21.19
C VAL A 68 -0.86 -16.56 -22.40
N LYS A 69 -0.65 -15.99 -23.60
CA LYS A 69 -0.43 -16.76 -24.83
C LYS A 69 0.83 -17.61 -24.84
N LEU A 70 1.79 -17.35 -23.95
CA LEU A 70 3.01 -18.14 -23.83
C LEU A 70 2.81 -19.40 -22.97
N GLU A 71 1.69 -19.52 -22.25
CA GLU A 71 1.35 -20.63 -21.35
C GLU A 71 2.52 -21.01 -20.40
N SER A 72 3.31 -20.03 -20.00
CA SER A 72 4.57 -20.23 -19.26
C SER A 72 4.54 -19.56 -17.91
N ASN A 73 4.64 -20.37 -16.84
CA ASN A 73 4.80 -19.89 -15.46
C ASN A 73 6.03 -18.99 -15.30
N GLY A 74 7.09 -19.25 -16.07
CA GLY A 74 8.30 -18.41 -16.06
C GLY A 74 8.04 -17.00 -16.60
N ALA A 75 7.28 -16.89 -17.70
CA ALA A 75 6.91 -15.59 -18.27
C ALA A 75 6.02 -14.77 -17.31
N ALA A 76 5.08 -15.43 -16.63
CA ALA A 76 4.26 -14.80 -15.58
C ALA A 76 5.10 -14.31 -14.40
N ALA A 77 6.03 -15.13 -13.91
CA ALA A 77 6.94 -14.75 -12.82
C ALA A 77 7.83 -13.56 -13.19
N VAL A 78 8.34 -13.50 -14.42
CA VAL A 78 9.14 -12.37 -14.91
C VAL A 78 8.31 -11.10 -14.98
N LEU A 79 7.07 -11.17 -15.50
CA LEU A 79 6.17 -10.00 -15.56
C LEU A 79 5.90 -9.44 -14.16
N LEU A 80 5.49 -10.29 -13.22
CA LEU A 80 5.20 -9.90 -11.84
C LEU A 80 6.44 -9.34 -11.13
N SER A 81 7.60 -9.97 -11.32
CA SER A 81 8.86 -9.49 -10.75
C SER A 81 9.26 -8.12 -11.33
N GLY A 82 9.02 -7.90 -12.62
CA GLY A 82 9.26 -6.61 -13.27
C GLY A 82 8.35 -5.50 -12.73
N ILE A 83 7.06 -5.78 -12.56
CA ILE A 83 6.10 -4.84 -11.97
C ILE A 83 6.50 -4.51 -10.52
N MET A 84 6.83 -5.52 -9.72
CA MET A 84 7.28 -5.33 -8.34
C MET A 84 8.58 -4.51 -8.27
N LEU A 85 9.54 -4.75 -9.16
CA LEU A 85 10.77 -3.98 -9.22
C LEU A 85 10.50 -2.50 -9.53
N LEU A 86 9.59 -2.21 -10.46
CA LEU A 86 9.17 -0.84 -10.76
C LEU A 86 8.51 -0.17 -9.55
N ASP A 87 7.64 -0.88 -8.83
CA ASP A 87 7.02 -0.37 -7.60
C ASP A 87 8.07 -0.02 -6.54
N VAL A 88 9.10 -0.86 -6.37
CA VAL A 88 10.22 -0.60 -5.46
C VAL A 88 10.99 0.63 -5.89
N LEU A 89 11.37 0.73 -7.16
CA LEU A 89 12.13 1.87 -7.67
C LEU A 89 11.37 3.19 -7.51
N VAL A 90 10.07 3.20 -7.81
CA VAL A 90 9.24 4.40 -7.67
C VAL A 90 9.04 4.78 -6.21
N ALA A 91 8.82 3.81 -5.32
CA ALA A 91 8.74 4.07 -3.88
C ALA A 91 10.04 4.66 -3.32
N PHE A 92 11.19 4.11 -3.69
CA PHE A 92 12.50 4.63 -3.28
C PHE A 92 12.78 6.01 -3.86
N TRP A 93 12.42 6.25 -5.12
CA TRP A 93 12.56 7.56 -5.75
C TRP A 93 11.69 8.62 -5.05
N LEU A 94 10.42 8.31 -4.77
CA LEU A 94 9.50 9.20 -4.04
C LEU A 94 9.91 9.41 -2.58
N GLY A 95 10.54 8.40 -1.97
CA GLY A 95 11.13 8.46 -0.63
C GLY A 95 12.50 9.13 -0.56
N GLY A 96 13.06 9.61 -1.68
CA GLY A 96 14.36 10.27 -1.72
C GLY A 96 15.54 9.33 -1.43
N TRP A 97 15.39 8.03 -1.70
CA TRP A 97 16.39 6.96 -1.50
C TRP A 97 16.86 6.72 -0.05
N GLY A 98 16.29 7.44 0.92
CA GLY A 98 16.71 7.37 2.32
C GLY A 98 15.61 6.83 3.22
N PHE A 99 15.55 5.52 3.42
CA PHE A 99 14.73 4.91 4.49
C PHE A 99 15.61 4.57 5.69
N SER A 100 15.38 5.25 6.82
CA SER A 100 16.07 4.98 8.08
C SER A 100 15.09 4.56 9.16
N GLY A 101 15.55 3.68 10.05
CA GLY A 101 14.76 3.17 11.18
C GLY A 101 13.97 1.89 10.86
N VAL A 102 13.89 1.00 11.86
CA VAL A 102 13.24 -0.32 11.76
C VAL A 102 11.75 -0.18 11.42
N LEU A 103 11.06 0.79 12.05
CA LEU A 103 9.62 1.01 11.83
C LEU A 103 9.32 1.37 10.36
N THR A 104 10.13 2.24 9.77
CA THR A 104 10.02 2.63 8.35
C THR A 104 10.14 1.41 7.45
N TRP A 105 11.12 0.55 7.70
CA TRP A 105 11.30 -0.69 6.94
C TRP A 105 10.13 -1.66 7.08
N VAL A 106 9.58 -1.81 8.29
CA VAL A 106 8.37 -2.65 8.50
C VAL A 106 7.20 -2.14 7.66
N VAL A 107 6.95 -0.83 7.68
CA VAL A 107 5.87 -0.21 6.90
C VAL A 107 6.11 -0.38 5.40
N VAL A 108 7.34 -0.17 4.93
CA VAL A 108 7.73 -0.32 3.52
C VAL A 108 7.53 -1.77 3.06
N VAL A 109 7.98 -2.76 3.85
CA VAL A 109 7.79 -4.18 3.53
C VAL A 109 6.31 -4.54 3.48
N LEU A 110 5.51 -4.12 4.46
CA LEU A 110 4.07 -4.33 4.44
C LEU A 110 3.39 -3.67 3.24
N GLY A 111 3.84 -2.46 2.86
CA GLY A 111 3.37 -1.76 1.67
C GLY A 111 3.66 -2.54 0.39
N PHE A 112 4.89 -3.02 0.21
CA PHE A 112 5.27 -3.82 -0.96
C PHE A 112 4.59 -5.18 -1.03
N LEU A 113 4.39 -5.85 0.12
CA LEU A 113 3.60 -7.08 0.16
C LEU A 113 2.17 -6.83 -0.28
N SER A 114 1.56 -5.74 0.19
CA SER A 114 0.20 -5.35 -0.20
C SER A 114 0.10 -5.02 -1.69
N ALA A 115 1.08 -4.26 -2.23
CA ALA A 115 1.17 -3.93 -3.65
C ALA A 115 1.39 -5.18 -4.51
N GLY A 116 2.27 -6.09 -4.10
CA GLY A 116 2.53 -7.34 -4.79
C GLY A 116 1.29 -8.23 -4.87
N VAL A 117 0.54 -8.37 -3.77
CA VAL A 117 -0.74 -9.10 -3.77
C VAL A 117 -1.76 -8.41 -4.69
N TYR A 118 -1.88 -7.09 -4.65
CA TYR A 118 -2.77 -6.35 -5.55
C TYR A 118 -2.40 -6.59 -7.02
N ASN A 119 -1.13 -6.44 -7.39
CA ASN A 119 -0.65 -6.63 -8.76
C ASN A 119 -0.90 -8.07 -9.25
N PHE A 120 -0.68 -9.06 -8.38
CA PHE A 120 -1.00 -10.45 -8.68
C PHE A 120 -2.49 -10.63 -8.99
N LEU A 121 -3.38 -10.14 -8.11
CA LEU A 121 -4.83 -10.24 -8.31
C LEU A 121 -5.31 -9.55 -9.58
N VAL A 122 -4.78 -8.36 -9.90
CA VAL A 122 -5.14 -7.66 -11.14
C VAL A 122 -4.62 -8.41 -12.37
N CYS A 123 -3.39 -8.93 -12.33
CA CYS A 123 -2.84 -9.70 -13.44
C CYS A 123 -3.63 -11.00 -13.67
N ASP A 124 -4.07 -11.67 -12.60
CA ASP A 124 -4.90 -12.87 -12.65
C ASP A 124 -6.28 -12.57 -13.26
N PHE A 125 -6.94 -11.51 -12.78
CA PHE A 125 -8.20 -11.02 -13.36
C PHE A 125 -8.08 -10.68 -14.86
N LEU A 126 -6.99 -10.01 -15.24
CA LEU A 126 -6.72 -9.71 -16.65
C LEU A 126 -6.44 -10.97 -17.46
N ALA A 127 -5.73 -11.95 -16.88
CA ALA A 127 -5.41 -13.20 -17.53
C ALA A 127 -6.66 -14.02 -17.84
N GLU A 128 -7.58 -14.18 -16.87
CA GLU A 128 -8.89 -14.82 -17.07
C GLU A 128 -9.63 -14.18 -18.24
N ARG A 129 -9.72 -12.85 -18.24
CA ARG A 129 -10.47 -12.11 -19.27
C ARG A 129 -9.87 -12.21 -20.67
N PHE A 130 -8.56 -12.38 -20.79
CA PHE A 130 -7.89 -12.59 -22.07
C PHE A 130 -7.84 -14.06 -22.50
N GLY A 131 -7.90 -15.00 -21.55
CA GLY A 131 -8.00 -16.43 -21.81
C GLY A 131 -9.37 -16.84 -22.32
N ASP A 132 -10.44 -16.23 -21.82
CA ASP A 132 -11.83 -16.50 -22.25
C ASP A 132 -12.20 -15.87 -23.60
N ALA A 133 -11.36 -14.98 -24.14
CA ALA A 133 -11.59 -14.25 -25.38
C ALA A 133 -11.06 -14.96 -26.65
N THR A 134 -10.56 -16.19 -26.51
CA THR A 134 -10.14 -17.08 -27.60
C THR A 134 -11.00 -18.32 -27.67
#